data_AF-A0A093EL65-F1
#
_entry.id   AF-A0A093EL65-F1
#
_cell.length_a   1.000
_cell.length_b   1.000
_cell.length_c   1.000
_cell.angle_alpha   90.00
_cell.angle_beta   90.00
_cell.angle_gamma   90.00
#
_symmetry.space_group_name_H-M   'P 1'
#
loop_
_entity.id
_entity.type
_entity.pdbx_description
1 polymer ?
#
loop_
_entity_poly.entity_id
_entity_poly.type
_entity_poly.pdbx_seq_one_letter_code
_entity_poly.pdbx_strand_id
1 'polypeptide(L)' 'DLRKKFFSQRMVRHWNRLPREAVAAPSLAVFKTRLDEALGNLV' A
#
# COMPACT_ATOMS: atom_id res chain seq x y z
N ASP A 1 -14.89 -8.77 -3.24
CA ASP A 1 -14.35 -8.79 -1.86
C ASP A 1 -13.10 -9.61 -1.57
N LEU A 2 -13.09 -10.94 -1.78
CA LEU A 2 -11.97 -11.79 -1.32
C LEU A 2 -10.61 -11.41 -1.95
N ARG A 3 -10.57 -11.09 -3.26
CA ARG A 3 -9.35 -10.70 -3.98
C ARG A 3 -8.76 -9.37 -3.49
N LYS A 4 -9.61 -8.42 -3.08
CA LYS A 4 -9.19 -7.13 -2.51
C LYS A 4 -8.60 -7.27 -1.10
N LYS A 5 -9.24 -8.09 -0.25
CA LYS A 5 -8.72 -8.39 1.11
C LYS A 5 -7.37 -9.10 1.05
N PHE A 6 -7.20 -10.07 0.15
CA PHE A 6 -5.92 -10.76 -0.05
C PHE A 6 -4.82 -9.84 -0.56
N PHE A 7 -5.14 -8.97 -1.53
CA PHE A 7 -4.16 -8.03 -2.08
C PHE A 7 -3.69 -7.04 -1.01
N SER A 8 -4.62 -6.50 -0.21
CA SER A 8 -4.32 -5.58 0.90
C SER A 8 -3.48 -6.26 1.99
N GLN A 9 -3.81 -7.49 2.40
CA GLN A 9 -3.02 -8.21 3.39
C GLN A 9 -1.61 -8.56 2.92
N ARG A 10 -1.44 -8.95 1.65
CA ARG A 10 -0.10 -9.23 1.08
C ARG A 10 0.74 -7.96 0.99
N MET A 11 0.14 -6.86 0.56
CA MET A 11 0.82 -5.55 0.54
C MET A 11 1.26 -5.17 1.95
N VAL A 12 0.37 -5.12 2.94
CA VAL A 12 0.75 -4.70 4.31
C VAL A 12 1.88 -5.54 4.89
N ARG A 13 1.87 -6.87 4.70
CA ARG A 13 2.99 -7.74 5.13
C ARG A 13 4.30 -7.45 4.41
N HIS A 14 4.24 -7.14 3.11
CA HIS A 14 5.44 -6.86 2.32
C HIS A 14 6.04 -5.50 2.71
N TRP A 15 5.19 -4.52 3.02
CA TRP A 15 5.61 -3.20 3.47
C TRP A 15 6.24 -3.22 4.87
N ASN A 16 5.73 -4.04 5.79
CA ASN A 16 6.36 -4.25 7.10
C ASN A 16 7.75 -4.91 7.02
N ARG A 17 8.12 -5.47 5.87
CA ARG A 17 9.44 -6.09 5.62
C ARG A 17 10.39 -5.18 4.84
N LEU A 18 9.94 -4.02 4.39
CA LEU A 18 10.79 -3.09 3.64
C LEU A 18 11.65 -2.25 4.60
N PRO A 19 12.93 -2.02 4.28
CA PRO A 19 13.79 -1.12 5.04
C PRO A 19 13.21 0.30 5.05
N ARG A 20 13.42 1.02 6.16
CA ARG A 20 12.83 2.34 6.39
C ARG A 20 13.27 3.36 5.32
N GLU A 21 14.46 3.20 4.74
CA GLU A 21 14.93 4.01 3.60
C GLU A 21 14.15 3.71 2.31
N ALA A 22 13.84 2.44 2.04
CA ALA A 22 12.98 2.06 0.91
C ALA A 22 11.54 2.57 1.11
N VAL A 23 11.10 2.69 2.37
CA VAL A 23 9.81 3.27 2.74
C VAL A 23 9.74 4.79 2.54
N ALA A 24 10.88 5.48 2.67
CA ALA A 24 10.99 6.92 2.52
C ALA A 24 11.25 7.39 1.07
N ALA A 25 11.36 6.45 0.12
CA ALA A 25 11.54 6.80 -1.29
C ALA A 25 10.34 7.61 -1.82
N PRO A 26 10.57 8.71 -2.56
CA PRO A 26 9.50 9.56 -3.10
C PRO A 26 8.46 8.78 -3.93
N SER A 27 8.91 7.74 -4.65
CA SER A 27 8.04 6.87 -5.45
C SER A 27 7.06 6.05 -4.61
N LEU A 28 7.49 5.59 -3.42
CA LEU A 28 6.67 4.77 -2.54
C LEU A 28 5.65 5.62 -1.78
N ALA A 29 6.03 6.84 -1.38
CA ALA A 29 5.11 7.81 -0.78
C ALA A 29 3.96 8.13 -1.75
N VAL A 30 4.28 8.47 -3.00
CA VAL A 30 3.29 8.74 -4.07
C VAL A 30 2.42 7.52 -4.34
N PHE A 31 2.99 6.32 -4.34
CA PHE A 31 2.23 5.08 -4.52
C PHE A 31 1.24 4.83 -3.36
N LYS A 32 1.62 5.16 -2.12
CA LYS A 32 0.75 5.11 -0.94
C LYS A 32 -0.42 6.09 -1.05
N THR A 33 -0.15 7.33 -1.47
CA THR A 33 -1.21 8.35 -1.63
C THR A 33 -2.23 7.92 -2.67
N ARG A 34 -1.78 7.38 -3.82
CA ARG A 34 -2.66 6.86 -4.87
C ARG A 34 -3.48 5.65 -4.43
N LEU A 35 -2.91 4.81 -3.57
CA LEU A 35 -3.63 3.67 -2.98
C LEU A 35 -4.68 4.12 -1.98
N ASP A 36 -4.36 5.09 -1.12
CA ASP A 36 -5.29 5.64 -0.15
C ASP A 36 -6.49 6.30 -0.85
N GLU A 37 -6.22 7.08 -1.90
CA GLU A 37 -7.24 7.66 -2.77
C GLU A 37 -8.11 6.59 -3.45
N ALA A 38 -7.50 5.55 -4.04
CA ALA A 38 -8.22 4.48 -4.70
C ALA A 38 -9.06 3.61 -3.73
N LEU A 39 -8.64 3.50 -2.47
CA LEU A 39 -9.38 2.80 -1.42
C LEU A 39 -10.48 3.68 -0.80
N GLY A 40 -10.25 4.99 -0.67
CA GLY A 40 -11.25 5.96 -0.21
C GLY A 40 -12.39 6.14 -1.21
N ASN A 41 -12.09 6.06 -2.51
CA ASN A 41 -13.09 6.07 -3.60
C ASN A 41 -13.89 4.75 -3.72
N LEU A 42 -13.71 3.82 -2.78
CA LEU A 42 -14.44 2.55 -2.74
C LEU A 42 -15.54 2.50 -1.68
N VAL A 43 -15.94 3.66 -1.14
CA VAL A 43 -17.12 3.83 -0.28
C VAL A 43 -18.32 4.25 -1.11
#